data_AF-A0ABD1R3U9-F1
#
_entry.id   AF-A0ABD1R3U9-F1
#
_cell.length_a   1.000
_cell.length_b   1.000
_cell.length_c   1.000
_cell.angle_alpha   90.00
_cell.angle_beta   90.00
_cell.angle_gamma   90.00
#
_symmetry.space_group_name_H-M   'P 1'
#
loop_
_entity.id
_entity.type
_entity.pdbx_description
1 polymer ?
#
loop_
_entity_poly.entity_id
_entity_poly.type
_entity_poly.pdbx_seq_one_letter_code
_entity_poly.pdbx_strand_id
1 'polypeptide(L)'
;MQIGVIEGSFEKERRALKLRILELEMKLEEVTKDLAVVQSALGAKDTELSSLQNNLRELEDPREMKEDIDRKNEQTAAILKMQGAQLVEMEALYKEEQVFRKRYFNIIEDMKGKVRVYCRLRPLSGKEISEKERSVLTHVDEFTVEHMWRDEKVKQQIMFSMGMPHKRAFLRIQRQYLVQSAVDGYNVCIFAYGQTGSGKTFTIYGSESNPGLTPPAISELNRIIKKGSNKFSFNLKVMISE
;
A
#
# COMPACT_ATOMS: atom_id res chain seq x y z
N MET A 1 -53.65 106.78 51.10
CA MET A 1 -52.25 106.56 50.64
C MET A 1 -51.81 105.08 50.80
N GLN A 2 -52.70 104.10 50.57
CA GLN A 2 -52.40 102.66 50.72
C GLN A 2 -52.66 101.84 49.45
N ILE A 3 -53.50 102.33 48.51
CA ILE A 3 -53.87 101.60 47.29
C ILE A 3 -52.74 101.60 46.24
N GLY A 4 -52.08 102.74 46.01
CA GLY A 4 -50.99 102.84 45.02
C GLY A 4 -49.69 102.09 45.39
N VAL A 5 -49.47 101.81 46.68
CA VAL A 5 -48.31 100.99 47.14
C VAL A 5 -48.57 99.51 46.87
N ILE A 6 -49.81 99.05 47.05
CA ILE A 6 -50.23 97.68 46.74
C ILE A 6 -50.22 97.45 45.23
N GLU A 7 -50.71 98.40 44.42
CA GLU A 7 -50.67 98.32 42.94
C GLU A 7 -49.23 98.27 42.40
N GLY A 8 -48.31 99.08 42.93
CA GLY A 8 -46.90 99.05 42.54
C GLY A 8 -46.16 97.78 42.96
N SER A 9 -46.53 97.19 44.11
CA SER A 9 -46.02 95.88 44.55
C SER A 9 -46.52 94.76 43.63
N PHE A 10 -47.80 94.77 43.29
CA PHE A 10 -48.43 93.80 42.37
C PHE A 10 -47.85 93.89 40.96
N GLU A 11 -47.57 95.10 40.45
CA GLU A 11 -46.93 95.28 39.15
C GLU A 11 -45.50 94.76 39.12
N LYS A 12 -44.72 94.94 40.19
CA LYS A 12 -43.38 94.37 40.31
C LYS A 12 -43.41 92.85 40.34
N GLU A 13 -44.30 92.25 41.11
CA GLU A 13 -44.51 90.79 41.15
C GLU A 13 -44.95 90.25 39.80
N ARG A 14 -45.88 90.93 39.12
CA ARG A 14 -46.36 90.56 37.79
C ARG A 14 -45.25 90.65 36.73
N ARG A 15 -44.35 91.63 36.83
CA ARG A 15 -43.15 91.73 35.96
C ARG A 15 -42.13 90.62 36.26
N ALA A 16 -41.88 90.33 37.53
CA ALA A 16 -40.97 89.27 37.95
C ALA A 16 -41.48 87.88 37.52
N LEU A 17 -42.78 87.63 37.66
CA LEU A 17 -43.44 86.41 37.18
C LEU A 17 -43.38 86.28 35.66
N LYS A 18 -43.61 87.37 34.91
CA LYS A 18 -43.45 87.37 33.45
C LYS A 18 -42.04 87.03 33.00
N LEU A 19 -41.02 87.62 33.63
CA LEU A 19 -39.61 87.31 33.35
C LEU A 19 -39.30 85.84 33.64
N ARG A 20 -39.84 85.30 34.73
CA ARG A 20 -39.62 83.90 35.13
C ARG A 20 -40.35 82.91 34.23
N ILE A 21 -41.54 83.26 33.73
CA ILE A 21 -42.25 82.50 32.70
C ILE A 21 -41.41 82.46 31.41
N LEU A 22 -40.90 83.61 30.96
CA LEU A 22 -40.08 83.69 29.75
C LEU A 22 -38.79 82.88 29.87
N GLU A 23 -38.13 82.93 31.03
CA GLU A 23 -36.93 82.12 31.32
C GLU A 23 -37.24 80.62 31.33
N LEU A 24 -38.39 80.22 31.88
CA LEU A 24 -38.84 78.83 31.88
C LEU A 24 -39.23 78.36 30.47
N GLU A 25 -39.84 79.21 29.65
CA GLU A 25 -40.16 78.91 28.25
C GLU A 25 -38.89 78.70 27.43
N MET A 26 -37.86 79.55 27.61
CA MET A 26 -36.57 79.38 26.95
C MET A 26 -35.87 78.07 27.37
N LYS A 27 -35.88 77.73 28.66
CA LYS A 27 -35.32 76.46 29.16
C LYS A 27 -36.12 75.26 28.67
N LEU A 28 -37.44 75.37 28.59
CA LEU A 28 -38.29 74.32 28.05
C LEU A 28 -37.92 74.06 26.58
N GLU A 29 -37.76 75.11 25.78
CA GLU A 29 -37.39 74.99 24.36
C GLU A 29 -35.99 74.38 24.16
N GLU A 30 -35.03 74.76 25.01
CA GLU A 30 -33.68 74.17 25.04
C GLU A 30 -33.71 72.67 25.37
N VAL A 31 -34.40 72.29 26.45
CA VAL A 31 -34.56 70.88 26.85
C VAL A 31 -35.30 70.08 25.78
N THR A 32 -36.28 70.68 25.08
CA THR A 32 -37.00 69.99 24.01
C THR A 32 -36.10 69.73 22.80
N LYS A 33 -35.20 70.66 22.47
CA LYS A 33 -34.18 70.47 21.43
C LYS A 33 -33.20 69.37 21.80
N ASP A 34 -32.68 69.39 23.02
CA ASP A 34 -31.73 68.37 23.50
C ASP A 34 -32.39 66.98 23.51
N LEU A 35 -33.65 66.90 23.95
CA LEU A 35 -34.43 65.66 23.91
C LEU A 35 -34.55 65.11 22.48
N ALA A 36 -34.81 65.97 21.49
CA ALA A 36 -34.91 65.55 20.09
C ALA A 36 -33.57 65.04 19.54
N VAL A 37 -32.45 65.67 19.90
CA VAL A 37 -31.10 65.21 19.52
C VAL A 37 -30.79 63.85 20.14
N VAL A 38 -31.08 63.67 21.42
CA VAL A 38 -30.87 62.40 22.13
C VAL A 38 -31.76 61.30 21.56
N GLN A 39 -33.03 61.59 21.22
CA GLN A 39 -33.94 60.64 20.57
C GLN A 39 -33.44 60.20 19.19
N SER A 40 -32.89 61.12 18.40
CA SER A 40 -32.28 60.79 17.11
C SER A 40 -31.03 59.92 17.27
N ALA A 41 -30.16 60.26 18.23
CA ALA A 41 -28.97 59.47 18.54
C ALA A 41 -29.33 58.07 19.08
N LEU A 42 -30.38 57.96 19.89
CA LEU A 42 -30.89 56.69 20.40
C LEU A 42 -31.43 55.81 19.27
N GLY A 43 -32.22 56.39 18.35
CA GLY A 43 -32.71 55.66 17.18
C GLY A 43 -31.57 55.17 16.27
N ALA A 44 -30.52 55.97 16.09
CA ALA A 44 -29.33 55.52 15.36
C ALA A 44 -28.63 54.35 16.09
N LYS A 45 -28.50 54.42 17.42
CA LYS A 45 -27.92 53.33 18.23
C LYS A 45 -28.78 52.07 18.20
N ASP A 46 -30.10 52.18 18.19
CA ASP A 46 -31.01 51.04 18.07
C ASP A 46 -30.86 50.33 16.73
N THR A 47 -30.71 51.08 15.64
CA THR A 47 -30.44 50.49 14.30
C THR A 47 -29.07 49.81 14.24
N GLU A 48 -28.05 50.40 14.88
CA GLU A 48 -26.69 49.83 14.96
C GLU A 48 -26.68 48.56 15.83
N LEU A 49 -27.44 48.53 16.93
CA LEU A 49 -27.62 47.36 17.78
C LEU A 49 -28.30 46.22 17.01
N SER A 50 -29.36 46.53 16.26
CA SER A 50 -30.08 45.55 15.47
C SER A 50 -29.20 44.94 14.37
N SER A 51 -28.36 45.75 13.71
CA SER A 51 -27.43 45.24 12.69
C SER A 51 -26.32 44.38 13.30
N LEU A 52 -25.76 44.77 14.45
CA LEU A 52 -24.79 43.96 15.19
C LEU A 52 -25.38 42.63 15.67
N GLN A 53 -26.63 42.62 16.13
CA GLN A 53 -27.32 41.38 16.52
C GLN A 53 -27.53 40.43 15.34
N ASN A 54 -27.87 40.96 14.16
CA ASN A 54 -28.00 40.14 12.95
C ASN A 54 -26.66 39.54 12.52
N ASN A 55 -25.59 40.35 12.49
CA ASN A 55 -24.24 39.87 12.18
C ASN A 55 -23.77 38.79 13.16
N LEU A 56 -24.10 38.93 14.46
CA LEU A 56 -23.79 37.93 15.47
C LEU A 56 -24.48 36.60 15.20
N ARG A 57 -25.77 36.61 14.82
CA ARG A 57 -26.51 35.40 14.42
C ARG A 57 -25.92 34.76 13.17
N GLU A 58 -25.61 35.55 12.14
CA GLU A 58 -24.98 35.04 10.92
C GLU A 58 -23.59 34.42 11.17
N LEU A 59 -22.91 34.82 12.25
CA LEU A 59 -21.63 34.26 12.68
C LEU A 59 -21.77 32.99 13.53
N GLU A 60 -22.96 32.61 13.99
CA GLU A 60 -23.18 31.39 14.77
C GLU A 60 -23.05 30.12 13.90
N ASP A 61 -23.73 30.06 12.75
CA ASP A 61 -23.67 28.89 11.85
C ASP A 61 -22.25 28.57 11.34
N PRO A 62 -21.42 29.54 10.90
CA PRO A 62 -20.04 29.27 10.48
C PRO A 62 -19.14 28.82 11.64
N ARG A 63 -19.44 29.22 12.87
CA ARG A 63 -18.68 28.78 14.05
C ARG A 63 -18.96 27.32 14.36
N GLU A 64 -20.23 26.91 14.39
CA GLU A 64 -20.59 25.51 14.57
C GLU A 64 -20.00 24.63 13.46
N MET A 65 -20.09 25.06 12.21
CA MET A 65 -19.52 24.32 11.08
C MET A 65 -17.99 24.22 11.16
N LYS A 66 -17.29 25.24 11.66
CA LYS A 66 -15.84 25.21 11.88
C LYS A 66 -15.47 24.21 12.99
N GLU A 67 -16.20 24.20 14.10
CA GLU A 67 -15.98 23.24 15.18
C GLU A 67 -16.18 21.79 14.72
N ASP A 68 -17.20 21.54 13.88
CA ASP A 68 -17.42 20.22 13.27
C ASP A 68 -16.30 19.81 12.31
N ILE A 69 -15.78 20.75 11.52
CA ILE A 69 -14.62 20.52 10.63
C ILE A 69 -13.39 20.19 11.46
N ASP A 70 -13.10 20.96 12.52
CA ASP A 70 -11.95 20.75 13.39
C ASP A 70 -12.04 19.37 14.07
N ARG A 71 -13.22 18.99 14.58
CA ARG A 71 -13.46 17.65 15.14
C ARG A 71 -13.23 16.54 14.11
N LYS A 72 -13.73 16.68 12.87
CA LYS A 72 -13.50 15.71 11.79
C LYS A 72 -12.02 15.63 11.39
N ASN A 73 -11.33 16.77 11.35
CA ASN A 73 -9.91 16.83 11.05
C ASN A 73 -9.07 16.11 12.11
N GLU A 74 -9.36 16.33 13.40
CA GLU A 74 -8.71 15.63 14.50
C GLU A 74 -8.94 14.11 14.44
N GLN A 75 -10.19 13.68 14.19
CA GLN A 75 -10.51 12.27 13.99
C GLN A 75 -9.74 11.66 12.81
N THR A 76 -9.68 12.37 11.69
CA THR A 76 -8.97 11.92 10.48
C THR A 76 -7.48 11.82 10.74
N ALA A 77 -6.89 12.80 11.44
CA ALA A 77 -5.49 12.80 11.82
C ALA A 77 -5.14 11.63 12.76
N ALA A 78 -6.02 11.31 13.72
CA ALA A 78 -5.86 10.15 14.59
C ALA A 78 -5.89 8.83 13.81
N ILE A 79 -6.82 8.67 12.87
CA ILE A 79 -6.92 7.48 12.01
C ILE A 79 -5.66 7.33 11.14
N LEU A 80 -5.21 8.41 10.49
CA LEU A 80 -3.98 8.42 9.68
C LEU A 80 -2.75 8.03 10.51
N LYS A 81 -2.65 8.54 11.74
CA LYS A 81 -1.55 8.18 12.65
C LYS A 81 -1.58 6.70 13.02
N MET A 82 -2.76 6.15 13.32
CA MET A 82 -2.92 4.73 13.61
C MET A 82 -2.59 3.85 12.40
N GLN A 83 -3.07 4.21 11.22
CA GLN A 83 -2.75 3.49 9.98
C GLN A 83 -1.25 3.54 9.65
N GLY A 84 -0.60 4.69 9.85
CA GLY A 84 0.85 4.83 9.70
C GLY A 84 1.62 3.90 10.64
N ALA A 85 1.23 3.83 11.92
CA ALA A 85 1.85 2.92 12.88
C ALA A 85 1.65 1.45 12.49
N GLN A 86 0.44 1.06 12.09
CA GLN A 86 0.14 -0.30 11.62
C GLN A 86 0.92 -0.67 10.36
N LEU A 87 1.11 0.26 9.42
CA LEU A 87 1.91 0.04 8.22
C LEU A 87 3.37 -0.24 8.56
N VAL A 88 3.96 0.56 9.46
CA VAL A 88 5.35 0.36 9.91
C VAL A 88 5.51 -1.01 10.59
N GLU A 89 4.57 -1.38 11.46
CA GLU A 89 4.58 -2.69 12.13
C GLU A 89 4.43 -3.85 11.13
N MET A 90 3.48 -3.75 10.20
CA MET A 90 3.28 -4.74 9.14
C MET A 90 4.49 -4.88 8.22
N GLU A 91 5.17 -3.77 7.88
CA GLU A 91 6.41 -3.82 7.11
C GLU A 91 7.53 -4.54 7.87
N ALA A 92 7.65 -4.33 9.18
CA ALA A 92 8.64 -5.01 10.02
C ALA A 92 8.37 -6.51 10.08
N LEU A 93 7.14 -6.91 10.40
CA LEU A 93 6.71 -8.31 10.43
C LEU A 93 6.88 -8.98 9.07
N TYR A 94 6.53 -8.30 7.99
CA TYR A 94 6.70 -8.82 6.64
C TYR A 94 8.19 -9.08 6.32
N LYS A 95 9.09 -8.16 6.67
CA LYS A 95 10.54 -8.34 6.47
C LYS A 95 11.07 -9.53 7.26
N GLU A 96 10.65 -9.67 8.52
CA GLU A 96 11.02 -10.81 9.36
C GLU A 96 10.51 -12.14 8.77
N GLU A 97 9.25 -12.19 8.35
CA GLU A 97 8.66 -13.35 7.70
C GLU A 97 9.39 -13.71 6.39
N GLN A 98 9.84 -12.71 5.62
CA GLN A 98 10.66 -12.99 4.42
C GLN A 98 11.99 -13.67 4.78
N VAL A 99 12.63 -13.29 5.89
CA VAL A 99 13.87 -13.94 6.36
C VAL A 99 13.58 -15.39 6.74
N PHE A 100 12.50 -15.64 7.50
CA PHE A 100 12.09 -17.00 7.87
C PHE A 100 11.73 -17.85 6.65
N ARG A 101 10.94 -17.31 5.71
CA ARG A 101 10.59 -17.99 4.46
C ARG A 101 11.85 -18.42 3.69
N LYS A 102 12.83 -17.53 3.53
CA LYS A 102 14.12 -17.87 2.88
C LYS A 102 14.86 -18.97 3.66
N ARG A 103 14.93 -18.86 4.98
CA ARG A 103 15.61 -19.85 5.83
C ARG A 103 14.96 -21.23 5.72
N TYR A 104 13.66 -21.33 5.94
CA TYR A 104 12.94 -22.61 5.90
C TYR A 104 12.92 -23.23 4.51
N PHE A 105 12.78 -22.41 3.47
CA PHE A 105 12.86 -22.87 2.10
C PHE A 105 14.19 -23.60 1.83
N ASN A 106 15.31 -23.00 2.22
CA ASN A 106 16.62 -23.62 2.00
C ASN A 106 16.88 -24.81 2.93
N ILE A 107 16.36 -24.82 4.15
CA ILE A 107 16.41 -26.01 5.01
C ILE A 107 15.70 -27.20 4.34
N ILE A 108 14.50 -26.97 3.79
CA ILE A 108 13.75 -28.02 3.08
C ILE A 108 14.51 -28.50 1.84
N GLU A 109 15.12 -27.58 1.09
CA GLU A 109 15.94 -27.95 -0.07
C GLU A 109 17.22 -28.71 0.34
N ASP A 110 17.89 -28.33 1.42
CA ASP A 110 19.05 -29.06 1.94
C ASP A 110 18.66 -30.45 2.46
N MET A 111 17.48 -30.60 3.05
CA MET A 111 16.94 -31.90 3.50
C MET A 111 16.69 -32.87 2.34
N LYS A 112 16.41 -32.38 1.13
CA LYS A 112 16.32 -33.22 -0.09
C LYS A 112 17.70 -33.68 -0.60
N GLY A 113 18.78 -33.22 0.02
CA GLY A 113 20.16 -33.45 -0.40
C GLY A 113 20.72 -32.28 -1.20
N LYS A 114 21.93 -31.86 -0.82
CA LYS A 114 22.70 -30.79 -1.50
C LYS A 114 23.14 -31.18 -2.90
N VAL A 115 23.41 -32.46 -3.11
CA VAL A 115 23.70 -33.05 -4.41
C VAL A 115 22.57 -34.00 -4.76
N ARG A 116 21.91 -33.75 -5.90
CA ARG A 116 20.79 -34.56 -6.38
C ARG A 116 21.14 -35.11 -7.75
N VAL A 117 21.04 -36.42 -7.89
CA VAL A 117 21.32 -37.15 -9.13
C VAL A 117 20.01 -37.65 -9.71
N TYR A 118 19.72 -37.20 -10.93
CA TYR A 118 18.54 -37.60 -11.69
C TYR A 118 18.95 -38.45 -12.89
N CYS A 119 18.26 -39.57 -13.10
CA CYS A 119 18.43 -40.40 -14.30
C CYS A 119 17.33 -40.13 -15.31
N ARG A 120 17.69 -39.70 -16.53
CA ARG A 120 16.76 -39.53 -17.65
C ARG A 120 17.02 -40.57 -18.72
N LEU A 121 16.06 -41.46 -18.93
CA LEU A 121 16.03 -42.35 -20.09
C LEU A 121 15.41 -41.60 -21.27
N ARG A 122 16.15 -41.41 -22.37
CA ARG A 122 15.57 -40.83 -23.58
C ARG A 122 14.76 -41.88 -24.35
N PRO A 123 13.69 -41.48 -25.07
CA PRO A 123 13.06 -42.34 -26.05
C PRO A 123 14.04 -42.76 -27.16
N LEU A 124 13.74 -43.89 -27.81
CA LEU A 124 14.42 -44.29 -29.04
C LEU A 124 14.17 -43.24 -30.14
N SER A 125 15.21 -42.94 -30.90
CA SER A 125 15.16 -42.08 -32.07
C SER A 125 14.49 -42.81 -33.24
N GLY A 126 14.03 -42.05 -34.24
CA GLY A 126 13.40 -42.64 -35.43
C GLY A 126 14.31 -43.63 -36.16
N LYS A 127 15.62 -43.37 -36.18
CA LYS A 127 16.63 -44.27 -36.76
C LYS A 127 16.71 -45.59 -35.97
N GLU A 128 16.84 -45.54 -34.65
CA GLU A 128 16.88 -46.72 -33.79
C GLU A 128 15.60 -47.56 -33.90
N ILE A 129 14.44 -46.91 -34.03
CA ILE A 129 13.16 -47.60 -34.26
C ILE A 129 13.17 -48.32 -35.62
N SER A 130 13.66 -47.67 -36.69
CA SER A 130 13.76 -48.27 -38.01
C SER A 130 14.75 -49.45 -38.06
N GLU A 131 15.79 -49.39 -37.24
CA GLU A 131 16.79 -50.46 -37.05
C GLU A 131 16.31 -51.57 -36.10
N LYS A 132 15.07 -51.47 -35.57
CA LYS A 132 14.46 -52.41 -34.62
C LYS A 132 15.26 -52.58 -33.32
N GLU A 133 15.95 -51.53 -32.90
CA GLU A 133 16.62 -51.47 -31.60
C GLU A 133 15.61 -51.51 -30.45
N ARG A 134 16.06 -51.94 -29.27
CA ARG A 134 15.22 -52.10 -28.08
C ARG A 134 15.77 -51.31 -26.90
N SER A 135 14.89 -50.79 -26.06
CA SER A 135 15.31 -50.23 -24.78
C SER A 135 15.82 -51.35 -23.87
N VAL A 136 17.07 -51.23 -23.41
CA VAL A 136 17.68 -52.16 -22.46
C VAL A 136 17.50 -51.74 -20.99
N LEU A 137 17.03 -50.50 -20.77
CA LEU A 137 16.76 -49.94 -19.46
C LEU A 137 15.25 -49.77 -19.25
N THR A 138 14.79 -50.06 -18.03
CA THR A 138 13.41 -49.88 -17.60
C THR A 138 13.35 -49.23 -16.22
N HIS A 139 12.32 -48.41 -15.98
CA HIS A 139 12.04 -47.91 -14.64
C HIS A 139 11.33 -48.98 -13.82
N VAL A 140 11.87 -49.30 -12.64
CA VAL A 140 11.21 -50.20 -11.66
C VAL A 140 10.27 -49.38 -10.79
N ASP A 141 10.73 -48.22 -10.34
CA ASP A 141 9.98 -47.27 -9.53
C ASP A 141 10.46 -45.83 -9.81
N GLU A 142 10.07 -44.88 -8.97
CA GLU A 142 10.47 -43.47 -9.11
C GLU A 142 11.95 -43.23 -8.86
N PHE A 143 12.70 -44.12 -8.21
CA PHE A 143 14.11 -43.95 -7.85
C PHE A 143 15.03 -44.97 -8.53
N THR A 144 14.48 -46.05 -9.07
CA THR A 144 15.25 -47.22 -9.51
C THR A 144 15.13 -47.44 -11.01
N VAL A 145 16.28 -47.55 -11.67
CA VAL A 145 16.39 -48.01 -13.07
C VAL A 145 17.02 -49.40 -13.07
N GLU A 146 16.43 -50.30 -13.83
CA GLU A 146 16.90 -51.67 -14.02
C GLU A 146 17.42 -51.85 -15.45
N HIS A 147 18.59 -52.49 -15.57
CA HIS A 147 19.11 -52.95 -16.85
C HIS A 147 18.76 -54.42 -17.06
N MET A 148 18.06 -54.71 -18.16
CA MET A 148 17.73 -56.07 -18.57
C MET A 148 18.95 -56.68 -19.30
N TRP A 149 19.74 -57.48 -18.59
CA TRP A 149 20.85 -58.23 -19.20
C TRP A 149 20.31 -59.24 -20.22
N ARG A 150 21.08 -59.51 -21.30
CA ARG A 150 20.60 -60.30 -22.45
C ARG A 150 20.39 -61.79 -22.21
N ASP A 151 20.82 -62.35 -21.09
CA ASP A 151 20.71 -63.79 -20.77
C ASP A 151 20.70 -63.96 -19.25
N GLU A 152 19.66 -64.60 -18.70
CA GLU A 152 19.43 -65.29 -17.39
C GLU A 152 20.27 -64.96 -16.13
N LYS A 153 21.14 -63.96 -16.14
CA LYS A 153 21.98 -63.52 -15.03
C LYS A 153 21.32 -62.36 -14.30
N VAL A 154 21.68 -62.26 -13.02
CA VAL A 154 21.16 -61.33 -12.02
C VAL A 154 20.93 -59.93 -12.59
N LYS A 155 19.69 -59.46 -12.49
CA LYS A 155 19.29 -58.09 -12.84
C LYS A 155 20.13 -57.09 -12.06
N GLN A 156 20.71 -56.11 -12.75
CA GLN A 156 21.39 -54.99 -12.08
C GLN A 156 20.45 -53.81 -11.97
N GLN A 157 20.26 -53.35 -10.74
CA GLN A 157 19.46 -52.19 -10.40
C GLN A 157 20.38 -51.07 -9.94
N ILE A 158 20.16 -49.88 -10.49
CA ILE A 158 20.85 -48.65 -10.10
C ILE A 158 19.80 -47.74 -9.47
N MET A 159 20.00 -47.45 -8.18
CA MET A 159 19.16 -46.52 -7.44
C MET A 159 19.72 -45.10 -7.60
N PHE A 160 18.85 -44.16 -7.93
CA PHE A 160 19.12 -42.74 -8.03
C PHE A 160 18.46 -41.99 -6.89
N SER A 161 19.05 -40.87 -6.47
CA SER A 161 18.52 -40.07 -5.34
C SER A 161 17.12 -39.52 -5.61
N MET A 162 16.81 -39.23 -6.88
CA MET A 162 15.47 -38.90 -7.37
C MET A 162 15.39 -39.33 -8.84
N GLY A 163 14.59 -40.33 -9.17
CA GLY A 163 14.34 -40.68 -10.56
C GLY A 163 13.02 -40.05 -11.04
N MET A 164 12.76 -40.18 -12.34
CA MET A 164 11.63 -39.58 -13.08
C MET A 164 11.76 -38.09 -13.48
N PRO A 165 12.79 -37.70 -14.23
CA PRO A 165 12.76 -36.47 -15.02
C PRO A 165 11.83 -36.55 -16.25
N HIS A 166 11.16 -37.69 -16.49
CA HIS A 166 10.24 -37.84 -17.63
C HIS A 166 8.87 -37.19 -17.40
N LYS A 167 8.42 -37.03 -16.14
CA LYS A 167 7.24 -36.23 -15.85
C LYS A 167 7.61 -34.76 -15.93
N ARG A 168 7.15 -34.07 -16.99
CA ARG A 168 7.27 -32.61 -17.16
C ARG A 168 6.92 -31.82 -15.89
N ALA A 169 5.93 -32.29 -15.13
CA ALA A 169 5.53 -31.68 -13.86
C ALA A 169 6.64 -31.70 -12.79
N PHE A 170 7.36 -32.82 -12.67
CA PHE A 170 8.43 -32.98 -11.69
C PHE A 170 9.62 -32.05 -12.03
N LEU A 171 10.06 -32.08 -13.29
CA LEU A 171 11.14 -31.21 -13.77
C LEU A 171 10.78 -29.72 -13.59
N ARG A 172 9.50 -29.37 -13.80
CA ARG A 172 8.99 -28.01 -13.57
C ARG A 172 9.09 -27.60 -12.11
N ILE A 173 8.68 -28.46 -11.18
CA ILE A 173 8.70 -28.19 -9.74
C ILE A 173 10.15 -28.03 -9.26
N GLN A 174 11.03 -28.97 -9.60
CA GLN A 174 12.44 -28.90 -9.23
C GLN A 174 13.11 -27.63 -9.77
N ARG A 175 12.86 -27.31 -11.04
CA ARG A 175 13.36 -26.07 -11.66
C ARG A 175 12.89 -24.82 -10.91
N GLN A 176 11.61 -24.74 -10.52
CA GLN A 176 11.10 -23.59 -9.78
C GLN A 176 11.80 -23.42 -8.43
N TYR A 177 12.04 -24.51 -7.71
CA TYR A 177 12.74 -24.44 -6.44
C TYR A 177 14.21 -24.03 -6.59
N LEU A 178 14.90 -24.58 -7.59
CA LEU A 178 16.29 -24.23 -7.87
C LEU A 178 16.44 -22.75 -8.29
N VAL A 179 15.53 -22.23 -9.12
CA VAL A 179 15.54 -20.81 -9.48
C VAL A 179 15.26 -19.94 -8.25
N GLN A 180 14.34 -20.34 -7.38
CA GLN A 180 14.05 -19.62 -6.14
C GLN A 180 15.27 -19.57 -5.20
N SER A 181 15.97 -20.69 -5.00
CA SER A 181 17.23 -20.73 -4.23
C SER A 181 18.28 -19.77 -4.80
N ALA A 182 18.43 -19.72 -6.13
CA ALA A 182 19.36 -18.81 -6.78
C ALA A 182 19.01 -17.33 -6.53
N VAL A 183 17.73 -16.97 -6.60
CA VAL A 183 17.25 -15.61 -6.29
C VAL A 183 17.41 -15.27 -4.81
N ASP A 184 17.28 -16.26 -3.93
CA ASP A 184 17.46 -16.08 -2.48
C ASP A 184 18.94 -15.98 -2.05
N GLY A 185 19.89 -16.08 -3.00
CA GLY A 185 21.32 -15.84 -2.79
C GLY A 185 22.17 -17.10 -2.70
N TYR A 186 21.65 -18.26 -3.11
CA TYR A 186 22.38 -19.53 -3.08
C TYR A 186 22.98 -19.89 -4.43
N ASN A 187 24.15 -20.51 -4.40
CA ASN A 187 24.77 -21.02 -5.62
C ASN A 187 24.09 -22.32 -6.05
N VAL A 188 23.55 -22.31 -7.27
CA VAL A 188 22.88 -23.48 -7.86
C VAL A 188 23.61 -23.87 -9.14
N CYS A 189 23.94 -25.15 -9.25
CA CYS A 189 24.57 -25.73 -10.44
C CYS A 189 23.71 -26.88 -10.96
N ILE A 190 23.44 -26.86 -12.28
CA ILE A 190 22.79 -27.95 -13.00
C ILE A 190 23.70 -28.33 -14.14
N PHE A 191 24.06 -29.62 -14.20
CA PHE A 191 24.83 -30.18 -15.30
C PHE A 191 24.16 -31.45 -15.81
N ALA A 192 24.35 -31.74 -17.09
CA ALA A 192 23.86 -32.96 -17.72
C ALA A 192 25.05 -33.84 -18.10
N TYR A 193 25.03 -35.09 -17.67
CA TYR A 193 26.09 -36.06 -17.93
C TYR A 193 25.60 -37.24 -18.78
N GLY A 194 26.47 -37.80 -19.61
CA GLY A 194 26.20 -38.97 -20.45
C GLY A 194 26.95 -38.93 -21.79
N GLN A 195 26.89 -40.02 -22.54
CA GLN A 195 27.55 -40.13 -23.86
C GLN A 195 26.96 -39.21 -24.94
N THR A 196 27.64 -39.05 -26.07
CA THR A 196 27.08 -38.38 -27.25
C THR A 196 25.80 -39.08 -27.70
N GLY A 197 24.76 -38.30 -28.04
CA GLY A 197 23.44 -38.83 -28.38
C GLY A 197 22.55 -39.24 -27.20
N SER A 198 23.00 -39.13 -25.94
CA SER A 198 22.14 -39.46 -24.77
C SER A 198 21.05 -38.42 -24.47
N GLY A 199 21.08 -37.26 -25.14
CA GLY A 199 20.10 -36.19 -24.96
C GLY A 199 20.47 -35.13 -23.91
N LYS A 200 21.76 -34.93 -23.61
CA LYS A 200 22.25 -33.82 -22.75
C LYS A 200 21.74 -32.45 -23.20
N THR A 201 22.03 -32.08 -24.46
CA THR A 201 21.60 -30.79 -25.05
C THR A 201 20.08 -30.66 -25.07
N PHE A 202 19.36 -31.73 -25.39
CA PHE A 202 17.90 -31.75 -25.34
C PHE A 202 17.36 -31.55 -23.92
N THR A 203 18.06 -31.99 -22.88
CA THR A 203 17.63 -31.81 -21.50
C THR A 203 17.86 -30.37 -21.03
N ILE A 204 19.01 -29.78 -21.37
CA ILE A 204 19.37 -28.41 -20.97
C ILE A 204 18.59 -27.38 -21.79
N TYR A 205 18.66 -27.44 -23.12
CA TYR A 205 18.03 -26.44 -24.00
C TYR A 205 16.72 -26.92 -24.62
N GLY A 206 16.63 -28.21 -24.97
CA GLY A 206 15.45 -28.77 -25.63
C GLY A 206 15.31 -28.38 -27.09
N SER A 207 14.07 -28.44 -27.59
CA SER A 207 13.67 -27.98 -28.91
C SER A 207 12.64 -26.85 -28.80
N GLU A 208 12.32 -26.19 -29.91
CA GLU A 208 11.28 -25.15 -29.94
C GLU A 208 9.92 -25.65 -29.45
N SER A 209 9.53 -26.85 -29.89
CA SER A 209 8.29 -27.51 -29.47
C SER A 209 8.34 -28.08 -28.05
N ASN A 210 9.53 -28.41 -27.56
CA ASN A 210 9.74 -29.06 -26.27
C ASN A 210 10.95 -28.42 -25.57
N PRO A 211 10.78 -27.23 -24.96
CA PRO A 211 11.88 -26.53 -24.32
C PRO A 211 12.44 -27.35 -23.15
N GLY A 212 13.77 -27.30 -23.00
CA GLY A 212 14.51 -27.95 -21.94
C GLY A 212 14.41 -27.20 -20.62
N LEU A 213 15.44 -27.32 -19.80
CA LEU A 213 15.52 -26.66 -18.50
C LEU A 213 15.75 -25.15 -18.59
N THR A 214 16.65 -24.71 -19.46
CA THR A 214 17.15 -23.33 -19.50
C THR A 214 16.07 -22.30 -19.89
N PRO A 215 15.33 -22.45 -21.01
CA PRO A 215 14.39 -21.41 -21.42
C PRO A 215 13.27 -21.15 -20.38
N PRO A 216 12.59 -22.17 -19.84
CA PRO A 216 11.59 -21.97 -18.79
C PRO A 216 12.18 -21.49 -17.45
N ALA A 217 13.46 -21.76 -17.16
CA ALA A 217 14.12 -21.26 -15.96
C ALA A 217 14.34 -19.74 -16.06
N ILE A 218 14.76 -19.26 -17.24
CA ILE A 218 14.89 -17.82 -17.51
C ILE A 218 13.51 -17.13 -17.43
N SER A 219 12.46 -17.75 -17.98
CA SER A 219 11.10 -17.21 -17.85
C SER A 219 10.63 -17.14 -16.40
N GLU A 220 10.94 -18.15 -15.59
CA GLU A 220 10.64 -18.15 -14.15
C GLU A 220 11.42 -17.06 -13.40
N LEU A 221 12.70 -16.90 -13.68
CA LEU A 221 13.54 -15.83 -13.13
C LEU A 221 12.93 -14.45 -13.44
N ASN A 222 12.58 -14.20 -14.70
CA ASN A 222 11.92 -12.97 -15.12
C ASN A 222 10.58 -12.75 -14.42
N ARG A 223 9.81 -13.81 -14.17
CA ARG A 223 8.55 -13.75 -13.41
C ARG A 223 8.80 -13.29 -11.97
N ILE A 224 9.82 -13.84 -11.32
CA ILE A 224 10.18 -13.48 -9.94
C ILE A 224 10.65 -12.01 -9.88
N ILE A 225 11.52 -11.60 -10.81
CA ILE A 225 12.01 -10.22 -10.91
C ILE A 225 10.84 -9.23 -11.09
N LYS A 226 9.91 -9.51 -12.01
CA LYS A 226 8.73 -8.65 -12.23
C LYS A 226 7.83 -8.58 -11.00
N LYS A 227 7.60 -9.69 -10.30
CA LYS A 227 6.80 -9.70 -9.07
C LYS A 227 7.48 -8.93 -7.93
N GLY A 228 8.81 -8.90 -7.93
CA GLY A 228 9.63 -8.23 -6.93
C GLY A 228 10.01 -6.78 -7.26
N SER A 229 9.64 -6.24 -8.43
CA SER A 229 10.17 -4.96 -8.93
C SER A 229 9.88 -3.76 -8.02
N ASN A 230 8.75 -3.79 -7.32
CA ASN A 230 8.36 -2.70 -6.41
C ASN A 230 9.04 -2.82 -5.03
N LYS A 231 9.80 -3.89 -4.78
CA LYS A 231 10.38 -4.22 -3.48
C LYS A 231 11.90 -4.34 -3.51
N PHE A 232 12.46 -4.81 -4.62
CA PHE A 232 13.87 -5.12 -4.76
C PHE A 232 14.41 -4.61 -6.10
N SER A 233 15.67 -4.17 -6.08
CA SER A 233 16.44 -3.91 -7.29
C SER A 233 17.24 -5.15 -7.68
N PHE A 234 17.20 -5.53 -8.94
CA PHE A 234 17.88 -6.71 -9.48
C PHE A 234 18.91 -6.29 -10.53
N ASN A 235 20.11 -6.85 -10.46
CA ASN A 235 21.13 -6.75 -11.50
C ASN A 235 21.44 -8.16 -12.03
N LEU A 236 21.17 -8.41 -13.31
CA LEU A 236 21.39 -9.70 -13.95
C LEU A 236 22.60 -9.62 -14.88
N LYS A 237 23.55 -10.54 -14.69
CA LYS A 237 24.70 -10.74 -15.58
C LYS A 237 24.65 -12.16 -16.13
N VAL A 238 24.84 -12.29 -17.44
CA VAL A 238 24.82 -13.58 -18.14
C VAL A 238 26.14 -13.76 -18.86
N MET A 239 26.72 -14.96 -18.72
CA MET A 239 27.93 -15.38 -19.39
C MET A 239 27.65 -16.71 -20.09
N ILE A 240 28.07 -16.83 -21.35
CA ILE A 240 28.03 -18.07 -22.11
C ILE A 240 29.46 -18.34 -22.56
N SER A 241 29.98 -19.52 -22.24
CA SER A 241 31.32 -19.98 -22.62
C SER A 241 31.20 -21.36 -23.26
N GLU A 242 32.03 -21.61 -24.28
CA GLU A 242 32.18 -22.91 -24.93
C GLU A 242 33.40 -23.67 -24.39
#